data_AF-A0A7J7LRS3-F1
#
_entry.id   AF-A0A7J7LRS3-F1
#
_cell.length_a   1.000
_cell.length_b   1.000
_cell.length_c   1.000
_cell.angle_alpha   90.00
_cell.angle_beta   90.00
_cell.angle_gamma   90.00
#
_symmetry.space_group_name_H-M   'P 1'
#
loop_
_entity.id
_entity.type
_entity.pdbx_description
1 polymer ?
#
loop_
_entity_poly.entity_id
_entity_poly.type
_entity_poly.pdbx_seq_one_letter_code
_entity_poly.pdbx_strand_id
1 'polypeptide(L)'
;MWVNATQNWLLLFSRPNDPYDANSICGFFGTCNKKILPICRCLHGFEPSSPKDWNLSDWYGRCVRKTSLQCGHGDGFLKMPDMYTPNQNLTVGSAKECESTCIRNYSCSAYSYSDGRSIWSGGLQNLKQLSVGNSNGIVIYIQLTTSDLPTFKGTKRLLVYEYMPFGSLDIHLFGKNSKTLEGKMRYQIALGTARGLAYLHEECRNCIIHCDIKPKNILLELGFCPKVADFGLAKLFGHDFRRVLTIVRRTRGYLAPEWIFCLLDSKLEGNFDEDQVTRACNIAYWCIQEGEMNKPSMRYAVQVLEGVVEVGIPPFPFYLQNLVDNLGHERDDMEYSGESSLVTE
;
A
#
# COMPACT_ATOMS: atom_id res chain seq x y z
N MET A 1 35.30 40.25 -37.50
CA MET A 1 36.11 41.21 -38.29
C MET A 1 35.41 42.56 -38.28
N TRP A 2 36.12 43.64 -38.00
CA TRP A 2 35.54 44.99 -38.08
C TRP A 2 35.38 45.41 -39.54
N VAL A 3 34.21 45.92 -39.94
CA VAL A 3 33.94 46.41 -41.29
C VAL A 3 33.71 47.92 -41.22
N ASN A 4 34.71 48.69 -41.63
CA ASN A 4 34.71 50.14 -41.48
C ASN A 4 33.62 50.84 -42.32
N ALA A 5 33.21 50.25 -43.45
CA ALA A 5 32.15 50.79 -44.31
C ALA A 5 30.75 50.75 -43.67
N THR A 6 30.51 49.82 -42.74
CA THR A 6 29.22 49.65 -42.04
C THR A 6 29.30 49.97 -40.55
N GLN A 7 30.47 50.41 -40.06
CA GLN A 7 30.79 50.65 -38.64
C GLN A 7 30.32 49.51 -37.73
N ASN A 8 30.52 48.26 -38.18
CA ASN A 8 29.97 47.08 -37.51
C ASN A 8 30.94 45.89 -37.50
N TRP A 9 30.73 45.00 -36.52
CA TRP A 9 31.45 43.73 -36.41
C TRP A 9 30.76 42.64 -37.24
N LEU A 10 31.45 42.15 -38.27
CA LEU A 10 31.03 40.96 -39.01
C LEU A 10 31.50 39.70 -38.27
N LEU A 11 30.55 38.84 -37.91
CA LEU A 11 30.83 37.51 -37.37
C LEU A 11 31.36 36.61 -38.50
N LEU A 12 32.63 36.21 -38.43
CA LEU A 12 33.25 35.30 -39.41
C LEU A 12 33.12 33.82 -39.01
N PHE A 13 32.97 33.55 -37.72
CA PHE A 13 32.97 32.22 -37.15
C PHE A 13 32.44 32.27 -35.70
N SER A 14 31.66 31.27 -35.30
CA SER A 14 31.31 31.01 -33.91
C SER A 14 31.48 29.52 -33.62
N ARG A 15 31.98 29.16 -32.43
CA ARG A 15 31.96 27.76 -31.99
C ARG A 15 31.18 27.64 -30.68
N PRO A 16 30.15 26.78 -30.61
CA PRO A 16 29.60 26.00 -31.73
C PRO A 16 28.93 26.87 -32.81
N ASN A 17 28.89 26.36 -34.06
CA ASN A 17 28.21 27.03 -35.18
C ASN A 17 26.69 26.94 -35.06
N ASP A 18 26.19 25.90 -34.39
CA ASP A 18 24.79 25.69 -34.05
C ASP A 18 24.68 25.71 -32.51
N PRO A 19 23.80 26.53 -31.89
CA PRO A 19 23.61 26.49 -30.45
C PRO A 19 23.27 25.08 -29.92
N TYR A 20 22.75 24.18 -30.76
CA TYR A 20 22.46 22.79 -30.43
C TYR A 20 23.70 21.90 -30.20
N ASP A 21 24.88 22.33 -30.66
CA ASP A 21 26.15 21.62 -30.46
C ASP A 21 26.88 22.07 -29.18
N ALA A 22 26.34 23.05 -28.45
CA ALA A 22 26.84 23.37 -27.10
C ALA A 22 26.47 22.24 -26.12
N ASN A 23 27.37 21.97 -25.19
CA ASN A 23 27.06 21.07 -24.07
C ASN A 23 26.16 21.80 -23.05
N SER A 24 25.22 21.07 -22.47
CA SER A 24 24.37 21.43 -21.33
C SER A 24 23.42 22.63 -21.52
N ILE A 25 23.05 22.97 -22.77
CA ILE A 25 22.16 24.10 -23.13
C ILE A 25 20.88 24.17 -22.29
N CYS A 26 20.22 23.03 -22.05
CA CYS A 26 18.94 22.94 -21.33
C CYS A 26 19.08 22.51 -19.87
N GLY A 27 20.29 22.59 -19.30
CA GLY A 27 20.55 22.22 -17.91
C GLY A 27 20.27 20.75 -17.57
N PHE A 28 20.04 20.50 -16.28
CA PHE A 28 19.68 19.18 -15.75
C PHE A 28 18.20 18.87 -15.99
N PHE A 29 17.90 17.62 -16.36
CA PHE A 29 16.56 17.10 -16.69
C PHE A 29 15.79 17.92 -17.74
N GLY A 30 16.50 18.72 -18.55
CA GLY A 30 15.98 19.37 -19.74
C GLY A 30 16.37 18.62 -21.02
N THR A 31 15.59 18.84 -22.08
CA THR A 31 15.84 18.30 -23.43
C THR A 31 15.78 19.41 -24.46
N CYS A 32 16.67 19.39 -25.45
CA CYS A 32 16.55 20.24 -26.63
C CYS A 32 15.82 19.53 -27.78
N ASN A 33 15.10 20.31 -28.61
CA ASN A 33 14.51 19.86 -29.88
C ASN A 33 14.58 20.97 -30.94
N LYS A 34 15.32 20.75 -32.05
CA LYS A 34 15.48 21.74 -33.14
C LYS A 34 14.17 22.19 -33.81
N LYS A 35 13.10 21.39 -33.70
CA LYS A 35 11.82 21.62 -34.41
C LYS A 35 10.76 22.34 -33.58
N ILE A 36 11.06 22.68 -32.32
CA ILE A 36 10.09 23.25 -31.37
C ILE A 36 10.70 24.52 -30.75
N LEU A 37 9.89 25.58 -30.64
CA LEU A 37 10.19 26.76 -29.84
C LEU A 37 9.29 26.74 -28.59
N PRO A 38 9.83 27.00 -27.38
CA PRO A 38 11.25 27.16 -27.05
C PRO A 38 12.06 25.87 -27.28
N ILE A 39 13.35 26.03 -27.60
CA ILE A 39 14.24 24.92 -27.98
C ILE A 39 14.41 23.94 -26.82
N CYS A 40 14.48 24.46 -25.59
CA CYS A 40 14.57 23.69 -24.35
C CYS A 40 13.20 23.46 -23.72
N ARG A 41 12.98 22.23 -23.24
CA ARG A 41 11.83 21.84 -22.42
C ARG A 41 12.27 20.88 -21.31
N CYS A 42 11.67 21.01 -20.13
CA CYS A 42 11.83 20.01 -19.08
C CYS A 42 11.24 18.66 -19.51
N LEU A 43 11.81 17.58 -18.97
CA LEU A 43 11.27 16.23 -19.11
C LEU A 43 9.88 16.11 -18.49
N HIS A 44 9.11 15.11 -18.92
CA HIS A 44 7.82 14.81 -18.29
C HIS A 44 8.03 14.39 -16.83
N GLY A 45 7.20 14.88 -15.92
CA GLY A 45 7.41 14.78 -14.46
C GLY A 45 8.39 15.81 -13.88
N PHE A 46 8.93 16.72 -14.69
CA PHE A 46 9.80 17.81 -14.26
C PHE A 46 9.23 19.18 -14.65
N GLU A 47 9.70 20.22 -13.97
CA GLU A 47 9.36 21.63 -14.22
C GLU A 47 10.56 22.56 -13.99
N PRO A 48 10.55 23.78 -14.55
CA PRO A 48 11.66 24.72 -14.37
C PRO A 48 11.76 25.15 -12.90
N SER A 49 12.97 25.09 -12.31
CA SER A 49 13.22 25.57 -10.95
C SER A 49 12.94 27.07 -10.78
N SER A 50 12.93 27.83 -11.87
CA SER A 50 12.52 29.24 -11.91
C SER A 50 11.75 29.49 -13.21
N PRO A 51 10.40 29.61 -13.16
CA PRO A 51 9.60 29.93 -14.33
C PRO A 51 9.91 31.32 -14.93
N LYS A 52 10.44 32.25 -14.12
CA LYS A 52 10.81 33.61 -14.57
C LYS A 52 11.99 33.56 -15.53
N ASP A 53 13.06 32.90 -15.14
CA ASP A 53 14.30 32.83 -15.91
C ASP A 53 14.08 31.98 -17.18
N TRP A 54 13.29 30.91 -17.06
CA TRP A 54 12.88 30.08 -18.20
C TRP A 54 12.12 30.85 -19.28
N ASN A 55 11.22 31.78 -18.88
CA ASN A 55 10.50 32.65 -19.80
C ASN A 55 11.40 33.73 -20.46
N LEU A 56 12.53 34.07 -19.84
CA LEU A 56 13.56 34.94 -20.42
C LEU A 56 14.54 34.19 -21.34
N SER A 57 14.28 32.91 -21.60
CA SER A 57 15.17 31.99 -22.32
C SER A 57 16.52 31.72 -21.64
N ASP A 58 16.61 31.94 -20.33
CA ASP A 58 17.75 31.49 -19.52
C ASP A 58 17.54 30.02 -19.09
N TRP A 59 17.92 29.11 -19.97
CA TRP A 59 17.78 27.67 -19.79
C TRP A 59 18.91 27.04 -18.96
N TYR A 60 19.83 27.84 -18.37
CA TYR A 60 20.74 27.35 -17.32
C TYR A 60 19.97 27.00 -16.03
N GLY A 61 18.75 27.52 -15.87
CA GLY A 61 17.79 27.08 -14.87
C GLY A 61 17.56 25.56 -14.94
N ARG A 62 17.80 24.86 -13.83
CA ARG A 62 17.66 23.40 -13.76
C ARG A 62 16.17 23.02 -13.80
N CYS A 63 15.84 21.91 -14.46
CA CYS A 63 14.55 21.27 -14.27
C CYS A 63 14.57 20.43 -12.98
N VAL A 64 13.58 20.62 -12.13
CA VAL A 64 13.36 19.89 -10.87
C VAL A 64 12.16 18.96 -11.00
N ARG A 65 12.10 17.92 -10.17
CA ARG A 65 10.93 17.02 -10.16
C ARG A 65 9.70 17.78 -9.65
N LYS A 66 8.54 17.56 -10.27
CA LYS A 66 7.27 18.10 -9.79
C LYS A 66 6.89 17.48 -8.44
N THR A 67 6.93 16.15 -8.40
CA THR A 67 6.73 15.40 -7.17
C THR A 67 8.08 14.88 -6.66
N SER A 68 8.42 15.21 -5.41
CA SER A 68 9.62 14.65 -4.77
C SER A 68 9.47 13.13 -4.61
N LEU A 69 10.52 12.39 -4.93
CA LEU A 69 10.58 10.95 -4.66
C LEU A 69 10.51 10.74 -3.14
N GLN A 70 9.50 10.03 -2.66
CA GLN A 70 9.48 9.55 -1.28
C GLN A 70 10.66 8.59 -1.07
N CYS A 71 11.23 8.61 0.13
CA CYS A 71 12.55 8.03 0.40
C CYS A 71 12.69 6.59 -0.13
N GLY A 72 13.50 6.43 -1.18
CA GLY A 72 13.95 5.14 -1.70
C GLY A 72 13.12 4.52 -2.83
N HIS A 73 11.96 5.06 -3.19
CA HIS A 73 11.14 4.50 -4.29
C HIS A 73 10.63 5.59 -5.23
N GLY A 74 11.01 5.50 -6.50
CA GLY A 74 10.27 6.11 -7.59
C GLY A 74 9.42 5.04 -8.25
N ASP A 75 8.11 5.21 -8.13
CA ASP A 75 7.08 4.17 -8.32
C ASP A 75 6.91 3.66 -9.77
N GLY A 76 7.75 4.09 -10.70
CA GLY A 76 7.89 3.45 -12.01
C GLY A 76 8.72 4.25 -13.00
N PHE A 77 8.75 3.78 -14.24
CA PHE A 77 9.56 4.35 -15.32
C PHE A 77 8.73 4.81 -16.50
N LEU A 78 9.00 6.03 -16.97
CA LEU A 78 8.47 6.53 -18.22
C LEU A 78 9.42 6.19 -19.38
N LYS A 79 8.89 5.45 -20.37
CA LYS A 79 9.59 5.15 -21.63
C LYS A 79 9.66 6.40 -22.51
N MET A 80 10.88 6.77 -22.91
CA MET A 80 11.15 7.88 -23.82
C MET A 80 11.95 7.41 -25.05
N PRO A 81 11.33 7.36 -26.25
CA PRO A 81 12.00 6.98 -27.48
C PRO A 81 12.77 8.15 -28.12
N ASP A 82 13.59 7.82 -29.13
CA ASP A 82 14.31 8.76 -29.99
C ASP A 82 15.17 9.79 -29.23
N MET A 83 15.86 9.33 -28.17
CA MET A 83 16.71 10.17 -27.33
C MET A 83 18.20 10.02 -27.68
N TYR A 84 18.92 11.13 -27.75
CA TYR A 84 20.39 11.13 -27.81
C TYR A 84 20.98 11.37 -26.42
N THR A 85 21.98 10.55 -26.06
CA THR A 85 22.75 10.66 -24.82
C THR A 85 24.25 10.56 -25.16
N PRO A 86 25.11 11.53 -24.79
CA PRO A 86 26.53 11.49 -25.19
C PRO A 86 27.38 10.47 -24.40
N ASN A 87 26.96 10.10 -23.19
CA ASN A 87 27.72 9.22 -22.30
C ASN A 87 26.99 7.89 -22.11
N GLN A 88 27.49 6.84 -22.75
CA GLN A 88 27.05 5.46 -22.54
C GLN A 88 27.95 4.78 -21.50
N ASN A 89 27.43 4.57 -20.29
CA ASN A 89 28.11 3.78 -19.27
C ASN A 89 27.74 2.31 -19.47
N LEU A 90 28.52 1.58 -20.29
CA LEU A 90 28.20 0.20 -20.65
C LEU A 90 28.08 -0.72 -19.43
N THR A 91 26.85 -1.14 -19.13
CA THR A 91 26.54 -2.16 -18.13
C THR A 91 26.09 -3.45 -18.80
N VAL A 92 26.63 -4.59 -18.34
CA VAL A 92 26.19 -5.93 -18.79
C VAL A 92 24.87 -6.27 -18.09
N GLY A 93 23.87 -6.71 -18.84
CA GLY A 93 22.62 -7.24 -18.28
C GLY A 93 21.45 -7.28 -19.25
N SER A 94 20.38 -7.95 -18.84
CA SER A 94 19.07 -7.96 -19.52
C SER A 94 18.24 -6.69 -19.25
N ALA A 95 17.13 -6.50 -19.98
CA ALA A 95 16.24 -5.36 -19.75
C ALA A 95 15.67 -5.31 -18.31
N LYS A 96 15.21 -6.46 -17.79
CA LYS A 96 14.73 -6.61 -16.40
C LYS A 96 15.82 -6.36 -15.35
N GLU A 97 17.06 -6.66 -15.70
CA GLU A 97 18.22 -6.51 -14.82
C GLU A 97 18.67 -5.04 -14.73
N CYS A 98 18.63 -4.31 -15.84
CA CYS A 98 18.86 -2.86 -15.85
C CYS A 98 17.80 -2.13 -15.00
N GLU A 99 16.53 -2.53 -15.15
CA GLU A 99 15.41 -2.02 -14.36
C GLU A 99 15.60 -2.30 -12.86
N SER A 100 15.81 -3.58 -12.50
CA SER A 100 16.02 -4.00 -11.11
C SER A 100 17.24 -3.34 -10.46
N THR A 101 18.33 -3.16 -11.23
CA THR A 101 19.55 -2.49 -10.75
C THR A 101 19.32 -1.00 -10.53
N CYS A 102 18.52 -0.35 -11.39
CA CYS A 102 18.14 1.05 -11.21
C CYS A 102 17.22 1.23 -9.99
N ILE A 103 16.21 0.37 -9.81
CA ILE A 103 15.31 0.39 -8.64
C ILE A 103 16.10 0.24 -7.33
N ARG A 104 17.07 -0.67 -7.29
CA ARG A 104 17.89 -0.94 -6.09
C ARG A 104 18.94 0.15 -5.80
N ASN A 105 19.20 1.06 -6.75
CA ASN A 105 20.14 2.17 -6.57
C ASN A 105 19.36 3.47 -6.32
N TYR A 106 19.31 3.93 -5.07
CA TYR A 106 18.60 5.15 -4.67
C TYR A 106 19.05 6.45 -5.36
N SER A 107 20.23 6.44 -6.00
CA SER A 107 20.72 7.57 -6.82
C SER A 107 20.38 7.42 -8.30
N CYS A 108 19.80 6.30 -8.75
CA CYS A 108 19.41 6.13 -10.14
C CYS A 108 18.38 7.20 -10.54
N SER A 109 18.39 7.58 -11.82
CA SER A 109 17.37 8.47 -12.39
C SER A 109 16.90 8.01 -13.75
N ALA A 110 17.70 7.26 -14.51
CA ALA A 110 17.24 6.56 -15.71
C ALA A 110 18.09 5.33 -16.04
N TYR A 111 17.56 4.45 -16.88
CA TYR A 111 18.32 3.38 -17.54
C TYR A 111 17.95 3.24 -19.02
N SER A 112 18.76 2.49 -19.77
CA SER A 112 18.49 2.05 -21.15
C SER A 112 19.02 0.64 -21.35
N TYR A 113 18.31 -0.17 -22.15
CA TYR A 113 18.72 -1.53 -22.53
C TYR A 113 18.87 -1.73 -24.05
N SER A 114 18.60 -0.69 -24.86
CA SER A 114 18.92 -0.67 -26.30
C SER A 114 20.44 -0.62 -26.54
N ASP A 115 20.87 -0.38 -27.77
CA ASP A 115 22.22 -0.62 -28.34
C ASP A 115 23.35 0.27 -27.75
N GLY A 116 23.52 0.20 -26.43
CA GLY A 116 24.29 1.14 -25.61
C GLY A 116 23.85 1.10 -24.13
N ARG A 117 23.60 -0.11 -23.60
CA ARG A 117 23.03 -0.37 -22.25
C ARG A 117 23.69 0.49 -21.19
N SER A 118 22.90 1.31 -20.50
CA SER A 118 23.41 2.33 -19.58
C SER A 118 22.50 2.54 -18.38
N ILE A 119 23.10 2.82 -17.23
CA ILE A 119 22.41 3.26 -16.01
C ILE A 119 22.97 4.62 -15.62
N TRP A 120 22.09 5.60 -15.42
CA TRP A 120 22.45 6.96 -15.05
C TRP A 120 22.01 7.26 -13.61
N SER A 121 22.96 7.73 -12.79
CA SER A 121 22.73 8.17 -11.42
C SER A 121 22.90 9.68 -11.29
N GLY A 122 22.08 10.31 -10.45
CA GLY A 122 22.04 11.76 -10.27
C GLY A 122 21.39 12.50 -11.44
N GLY A 123 21.81 13.76 -11.64
CA GLY A 123 21.22 14.64 -12.65
C GLY A 123 21.55 14.22 -14.09
N LEU A 124 20.51 14.04 -14.91
CA LEU A 124 20.66 13.83 -16.35
C LEU A 124 20.95 15.15 -17.07
N GLN A 125 21.92 15.18 -17.97
CA GLN A 125 22.30 16.35 -18.77
C GLN A 125 22.63 15.97 -20.22
N ASN A 126 22.74 16.96 -21.11
CA ASN A 126 23.05 16.78 -22.54
C ASN A 126 22.03 15.94 -23.34
N LEU A 127 20.79 15.84 -22.87
CA LEU A 127 19.73 15.09 -23.55
C LEU A 127 19.19 15.86 -24.76
N LYS A 128 19.10 15.20 -25.92
CA LYS A 128 18.51 15.77 -27.13
C LYS A 128 17.40 14.87 -27.65
N GLN A 129 16.24 15.44 -27.99
CA GLN A 129 15.18 14.71 -28.69
C GLN A 129 15.54 14.67 -30.17
N LEU A 130 15.62 13.48 -30.75
CA LEU A 130 15.81 13.26 -32.18
C LEU A 130 14.45 13.18 -32.90
N SER A 131 14.50 13.17 -34.24
CA SER A 131 13.34 12.83 -35.06
C SER A 131 13.16 11.31 -35.09
N VAL A 132 11.91 10.86 -35.14
CA VAL A 132 11.51 9.45 -35.18
C VAL A 132 12.29 8.69 -36.25
N GLY A 133 12.89 7.56 -35.88
CA GLY A 133 13.61 6.68 -36.80
C GLY A 133 15.05 7.11 -37.12
N ASN A 134 15.62 8.05 -36.36
CA ASN A 134 17.05 8.35 -36.44
C ASN A 134 17.87 7.18 -35.83
N SER A 135 18.87 6.68 -36.57
CA SER A 135 19.73 5.56 -36.15
C SER A 135 20.45 5.76 -34.82
N ASN A 136 20.64 7.00 -34.40
CA ASN A 136 21.38 7.36 -33.19
C ASN A 136 20.45 7.60 -31.98
N GLY A 137 19.15 7.33 -32.13
CA GLY A 137 18.14 7.46 -31.08
C GLY A 137 18.02 6.19 -30.26
N ILE A 138 18.25 6.30 -28.95
CA ILE A 138 18.01 5.21 -27.99
C ILE A 138 16.70 5.41 -27.24
N VAL A 139 16.21 4.35 -26.61
CA VAL A 139 15.10 4.43 -25.66
C VAL A 139 15.67 4.56 -24.26
N ILE A 140 15.29 5.60 -23.53
CA ILE A 140 15.61 5.76 -22.10
C ILE A 140 14.35 5.59 -21.25
N TYR A 141 14.54 5.10 -20.03
CA TYR A 141 13.50 4.84 -19.05
C TYR A 141 13.77 5.72 -17.84
N ILE A 142 13.05 6.84 -17.70
CA ILE A 142 13.26 7.81 -16.62
C ILE A 142 12.36 7.50 -15.42
N GLN A 143 12.95 7.49 -14.22
CA GLN A 143 12.23 7.16 -12.99
C GLN A 143 11.36 8.34 -12.53
N LEU A 144 10.08 8.09 -12.27
CA LEU A 144 9.08 9.07 -11.80
C LEU A 144 8.26 8.49 -10.63
N THR A 145 7.46 9.32 -9.98
CA THR A 145 6.41 8.88 -9.04
C THR A 145 5.15 8.43 -9.79
N THR A 146 4.26 7.67 -9.15
CA THR A 146 2.99 7.20 -9.75
C THR A 146 2.12 8.37 -10.23
N SER A 147 2.15 9.49 -9.51
CA SER A 147 1.42 10.72 -9.84
C SER A 147 1.87 11.36 -11.15
N ASP A 148 3.15 11.18 -11.50
CA ASP A 148 3.84 11.89 -12.58
C ASP A 148 4.03 10.98 -13.81
N LEU A 149 3.75 9.68 -13.68
CA LEU A 149 3.62 8.78 -14.83
C LEU A 149 2.34 9.11 -15.61
N PRO A 150 2.37 9.05 -16.95
CA PRO A 150 1.16 9.22 -17.75
C PRO A 150 0.17 8.11 -17.42
N THR A 151 -0.89 8.46 -16.69
CA THR A 151 -2.00 7.57 -16.46
C THR A 151 -2.55 7.11 -17.82
N PHE A 152 -2.54 5.80 -18.07
CA PHE A 152 -3.22 5.24 -19.22
C PHE A 152 -4.67 5.74 -19.20
N LYS A 153 -5.12 6.37 -20.29
CA LYS A 153 -6.53 6.80 -20.48
C LYS A 153 -7.48 5.61 -20.70
N GLY A 154 -7.25 4.50 -20.00
CA GLY A 154 -8.24 3.46 -19.82
C GLY A 154 -9.31 3.94 -18.85
N THR A 155 -10.57 3.88 -19.25
CA THR A 155 -11.71 4.18 -18.37
C THR A 155 -11.90 3.13 -17.26
N LYS A 156 -11.20 1.99 -17.35
CA LYS A 156 -11.23 0.90 -16.38
C LYS A 156 -9.95 0.91 -15.54
N ARG A 157 -10.10 1.12 -14.24
CA ARG A 157 -9.06 0.87 -13.24
C ARG A 157 -9.18 -0.59 -12.79
N LEU A 158 -8.06 -1.29 -12.68
CA LEU A 158 -7.99 -2.68 -12.22
C LEU A 158 -6.93 -2.77 -11.12
N LEU A 159 -7.17 -3.66 -10.16
CA LEU A 159 -6.22 -4.03 -9.12
C LEU A 159 -5.88 -5.50 -9.34
N VAL A 160 -4.58 -5.82 -9.31
CA VAL A 160 -4.07 -7.18 -9.54
C VAL A 160 -3.38 -7.62 -8.25
N TYR A 161 -3.77 -8.79 -7.76
CA TYR A 161 -3.29 -9.38 -6.52
C TYR A 161 -2.77 -10.80 -6.80
N GLU A 162 -2.07 -11.37 -5.82
CA GLU A 162 -1.85 -12.82 -5.76
C GLU A 162 -3.19 -13.56 -5.67
N TYR A 163 -3.25 -14.78 -6.21
CA TYR A 163 -4.45 -15.61 -6.15
C TYR A 163 -4.50 -16.34 -4.80
N MET A 164 -5.59 -16.14 -4.05
CA MET A 164 -5.82 -16.77 -2.75
C MET A 164 -6.68 -18.03 -2.94
N PRO A 165 -6.08 -19.25 -2.92
CA PRO A 165 -6.74 -20.46 -3.41
C PRO A 165 -7.92 -20.94 -2.55
N PHE A 166 -7.99 -20.54 -1.28
CA PHE A 166 -9.13 -20.86 -0.41
C PHE A 166 -10.18 -19.75 -0.37
N GLY A 167 -10.02 -18.66 -1.13
CA GLY A 167 -10.98 -17.56 -1.16
C GLY A 167 -11.11 -16.83 0.18
N SER A 168 -12.31 -16.35 0.49
CA SER A 168 -12.63 -15.57 1.68
C SER A 168 -13.20 -16.41 2.82
N LEU A 169 -12.93 -16.01 4.07
CA LEU A 169 -13.29 -16.73 5.29
C LEU A 169 -14.81 -16.91 5.49
N ASP A 170 -15.64 -16.00 4.97
CA ASP A 170 -17.10 -16.11 5.01
C ASP A 170 -17.62 -17.39 4.32
N ILE A 171 -16.95 -17.84 3.25
CA ILE A 171 -17.27 -19.10 2.56
C ILE A 171 -17.12 -20.30 3.50
N HIS A 172 -16.08 -20.29 4.34
CA HIS A 172 -15.75 -21.42 5.23
C HIS A 172 -16.58 -21.44 6.52
N LEU A 173 -17.00 -20.27 7.00
CA LEU A 173 -17.85 -20.15 8.19
C LEU A 173 -19.33 -20.35 7.85
N PHE A 174 -19.82 -19.68 6.81
CA PHE A 174 -21.26 -19.55 6.52
C PHE A 174 -21.72 -20.27 5.23
N GLY A 175 -20.79 -20.78 4.42
CA GLY A 175 -21.12 -21.51 3.20
C GLY A 175 -21.91 -22.80 3.46
N LYS A 176 -23.00 -23.01 2.70
CA LYS A 176 -23.92 -24.15 2.86
C LYS A 176 -23.28 -25.53 2.63
N ASN A 177 -22.21 -25.59 1.84
CA ASN A 177 -21.52 -26.83 1.46
C ASN A 177 -20.03 -26.83 1.86
N SER A 178 -19.58 -25.91 2.73
CA SER A 178 -18.18 -25.91 3.17
C SER A 178 -17.97 -27.00 4.21
N LYS A 179 -16.84 -27.71 4.13
CA LYS A 179 -16.33 -28.49 5.28
C LYS A 179 -16.11 -27.51 6.43
N THR A 180 -16.58 -27.86 7.63
CA THR A 180 -16.40 -27.03 8.83
C THR A 180 -14.92 -26.82 9.12
N LEU A 181 -14.52 -25.56 9.36
CA LEU A 181 -13.21 -25.24 9.94
C LEU A 181 -13.15 -25.73 11.39
N GLU A 182 -12.18 -26.58 11.70
CA GLU A 182 -11.84 -27.04 13.05
C GLU A 182 -11.55 -25.85 13.98
N GLY A 183 -11.90 -25.95 15.27
CA GLY A 183 -11.76 -24.85 16.23
C GLY A 183 -10.33 -24.29 16.31
N LYS A 184 -9.33 -25.19 16.32
CA LYS A 184 -7.90 -24.83 16.27
C LYS A 184 -7.55 -23.97 15.04
N MET A 185 -8.10 -24.29 13.87
CA MET A 185 -7.83 -23.53 12.65
C MET A 185 -8.48 -22.14 12.71
N ARG A 186 -9.72 -22.06 13.22
CA ARG A 186 -10.39 -20.76 13.45
C ARG A 186 -9.60 -19.86 14.39
N TYR A 187 -9.01 -20.43 15.45
CA TYR A 187 -8.18 -19.68 16.39
C TYR A 187 -6.91 -19.13 15.73
N GLN A 188 -6.22 -19.94 14.91
CA GLN A 188 -5.05 -19.47 14.15
C GLN A 188 -5.43 -18.37 13.13
N ILE A 189 -6.59 -18.49 12.48
CA ILE A 189 -7.12 -17.45 11.58
C ILE A 189 -7.43 -16.14 12.34
N ALA A 190 -8.02 -16.23 13.54
CA ALA A 190 -8.29 -15.06 14.38
C ALA A 190 -6.98 -14.39 14.85
N LEU A 191 -6.02 -15.17 15.35
CA LEU A 191 -4.70 -14.69 15.76
C LEU A 191 -3.92 -14.05 14.59
N GLY A 192 -3.90 -14.70 13.42
CA GLY A 192 -3.25 -14.15 12.23
C GLY A 192 -3.90 -12.86 11.74
N THR A 193 -5.23 -12.77 11.80
CA THR A 193 -5.97 -11.53 11.49
C THR A 193 -5.64 -10.41 12.49
N ALA A 194 -5.57 -10.74 13.80
CA ALA A 194 -5.19 -9.78 14.83
C ALA A 194 -3.75 -9.27 14.65
N ARG A 195 -2.81 -10.14 14.25
CA ARG A 195 -1.43 -9.75 13.90
C ARG A 195 -1.38 -8.81 12.68
N GLY A 196 -2.13 -9.12 11.63
CA GLY A 196 -2.25 -8.24 10.46
C GLY A 196 -2.78 -6.85 10.82
N LEU A 197 -3.78 -6.78 11.70
CA LEU A 197 -4.32 -5.52 12.22
C LEU A 197 -3.34 -4.77 13.15
N ALA A 198 -2.59 -5.48 14.00
CA ALA A 198 -1.55 -4.88 14.84
C ALA A 198 -0.46 -4.21 13.99
N TYR A 199 -0.02 -4.86 12.92
CA TYR A 199 0.93 -4.28 11.96
C TYR A 199 0.39 -2.99 11.32
N LEU A 200 -0.86 -3.01 10.84
CA LEU A 200 -1.51 -1.84 10.21
C LEU A 200 -1.67 -0.66 11.18
N HIS A 201 -2.02 -0.92 12.44
CA HIS A 201 -2.31 0.11 13.44
C HIS A 201 -1.04 0.65 14.13
N GLU A 202 -0.04 -0.19 14.36
CA GLU A 202 1.06 0.11 15.30
C GLU A 202 2.47 0.06 14.67
N GLU A 203 2.66 -0.62 13.53
CA GLU A 203 3.98 -0.80 12.90
C GLU A 203 4.15 -0.02 11.59
N CYS A 204 3.06 0.23 10.86
CA CYS A 204 3.06 1.11 9.70
C CYS A 204 3.44 2.56 10.05
N ARG A 205 4.21 3.21 9.16
CA ARG A 205 4.70 4.61 9.33
C ARG A 205 3.57 5.62 9.56
N ASN A 206 2.45 5.41 8.88
CA ASN A 206 1.17 6.06 9.16
C ASN A 206 0.25 4.95 9.67
N CYS A 207 -0.56 5.23 10.71
CA CYS A 207 -1.55 4.26 11.17
C CYS A 207 -2.60 4.06 10.09
N ILE A 208 -2.84 2.80 9.68
CA ILE A 208 -3.82 2.42 8.68
C ILE A 208 -5.03 1.81 9.40
N ILE A 209 -6.14 2.53 9.49
CA ILE A 209 -7.40 1.96 9.98
C ILE A 209 -8.15 1.38 8.80
N HIS A 210 -8.41 0.08 8.80
CA HIS A 210 -9.04 -0.62 7.67
C HIS A 210 -10.50 -0.22 7.43
N CYS A 211 -11.24 0.12 8.50
CA CYS A 211 -12.67 0.48 8.51
C CYS A 211 -13.68 -0.58 8.01
N ASP A 212 -13.26 -1.61 7.28
CA ASP A 212 -14.15 -2.67 6.75
C ASP A 212 -13.66 -4.09 7.08
N ILE A 213 -13.48 -4.40 8.36
CA ILE A 213 -13.07 -5.74 8.81
C ILE A 213 -14.30 -6.64 8.97
N LYS A 214 -14.36 -7.69 8.15
CA LYS A 214 -15.41 -8.71 8.11
C LYS A 214 -14.87 -10.00 7.49
N PRO A 215 -15.47 -11.18 7.73
CA PRO A 215 -14.96 -12.45 7.19
C PRO A 215 -14.80 -12.49 5.66
N LYS A 216 -15.62 -11.76 4.90
CA LYS A 216 -15.47 -11.62 3.44
C LYS A 216 -14.16 -10.94 3.01
N ASN A 217 -13.60 -10.09 3.86
CA ASN A 217 -12.38 -9.32 3.64
C ASN A 217 -11.14 -9.99 4.27
N ILE A 218 -11.28 -11.21 4.80
CA ILE A 218 -10.16 -12.05 5.24
C ILE A 218 -9.98 -13.17 4.21
N LEU A 219 -8.91 -13.12 3.44
CA LEU A 219 -8.59 -14.11 2.41
C LEU A 219 -7.63 -15.17 2.95
N LEU A 220 -7.72 -16.40 2.43
CA LEU A 220 -7.00 -17.56 2.97
C LEU A 220 -6.02 -18.15 1.93
N GLU A 221 -4.76 -18.25 2.32
CA GLU A 221 -3.68 -18.85 1.51
C GLU A 221 -3.50 -20.36 1.79
N LEU A 222 -2.55 -21.00 1.11
CA LEU A 222 -2.03 -22.32 1.47
C LEU A 222 -1.69 -22.38 2.98
N GLY A 223 -2.12 -23.44 3.65
CA GLY A 223 -2.02 -23.57 5.10
C GLY A 223 -3.04 -22.74 5.90
N PHE A 224 -4.06 -22.17 5.26
CA PHE A 224 -5.10 -21.34 5.88
C PHE A 224 -4.56 -20.08 6.59
N CYS A 225 -3.41 -19.58 6.14
CA CYS A 225 -2.87 -18.31 6.61
C CYS A 225 -3.78 -17.15 6.17
N PRO A 226 -4.29 -16.30 7.09
CA PRO A 226 -5.17 -15.20 6.76
C PRO A 226 -4.39 -13.97 6.25
N LYS A 227 -4.92 -13.30 5.22
CA LYS A 227 -4.51 -11.97 4.78
C LYS A 227 -5.72 -11.03 4.79
N VAL A 228 -5.54 -9.83 5.35
CA VAL A 228 -6.54 -8.76 5.31
C VAL A 228 -6.58 -8.17 3.90
N ALA A 229 -7.76 -7.99 3.34
CA ALA A 229 -8.00 -7.51 1.98
C ALA A 229 -9.12 -6.46 1.93
N ASP A 230 -9.26 -5.80 0.77
CA ASP A 230 -10.22 -4.71 0.51
C ASP A 230 -10.04 -3.46 1.39
N PHE A 231 -8.90 -2.78 1.17
CA PHE A 231 -8.59 -1.48 1.75
C PHE A 231 -9.40 -0.32 1.11
N GLY A 232 -10.50 -0.58 0.40
CA GLY A 232 -11.29 0.44 -0.30
C GLY A 232 -11.88 1.54 0.59
N LEU A 233 -12.04 1.26 1.89
CA LEU A 233 -12.51 2.21 2.91
C LEU A 233 -11.40 2.61 3.92
N ALA A 234 -10.16 2.18 3.71
CA ALA A 234 -9.09 2.38 4.67
C ALA A 234 -8.64 3.85 4.79
N LYS A 235 -8.21 4.26 5.98
CA LYS A 235 -7.79 5.63 6.31
C LYS A 235 -6.38 5.67 6.88
N LEU A 236 -5.61 6.66 6.43
CA LEU A 236 -4.25 6.94 6.89
C LEU A 236 -4.26 8.06 7.94
N PHE A 237 -3.63 7.81 9.09
CA PHE A 237 -3.47 8.80 10.16
C PHE A 237 -1.98 9.05 10.46
N GLY A 238 -1.66 10.32 10.72
CA GLY A 238 -0.33 10.74 11.16
C GLY A 238 0.00 10.28 12.60
N HIS A 239 1.27 10.42 12.96
CA HIS A 239 1.83 9.86 14.20
C HIS A 239 1.16 10.34 15.50
N ASP A 240 0.51 11.50 15.50
CA ASP A 240 -0.13 12.09 16.69
C ASP A 240 -1.35 11.29 17.19
N PHE A 241 -2.06 10.58 16.29
CA PHE A 241 -3.19 9.72 16.67
C PHE A 241 -2.78 8.51 17.52
N ARG A 242 -1.50 8.12 17.49
CA ARG A 242 -0.97 6.94 18.20
C ARG A 242 -1.05 7.06 19.72
N ARG A 243 -1.29 8.26 20.26
CA ARG A 243 -1.38 8.53 21.71
C ARG A 243 -2.79 8.35 22.32
N VAL A 244 -3.84 8.28 21.50
CA VAL A 244 -5.23 8.26 21.99
C VAL A 244 -5.71 6.85 22.39
N LEU A 245 -5.02 5.79 21.94
CA LEU A 245 -5.39 4.38 22.14
C LEU A 245 -4.85 3.74 23.43
N THR A 246 -4.42 4.53 24.42
CA THR A 246 -3.88 4.00 25.68
C THR A 246 -4.43 4.73 26.91
N ILE A 247 -5.33 4.06 27.65
CA ILE A 247 -5.30 3.86 29.12
C ILE A 247 -6.49 2.96 29.51
N VAL A 248 -6.21 1.81 30.14
CA VAL A 248 -7.22 0.88 30.66
C VAL A 248 -7.59 1.25 32.11
N ARG A 249 -8.89 1.28 32.48
CA ARG A 249 -9.32 1.17 33.89
C ARG A 249 -10.74 0.63 34.12
N ARG A 250 -10.79 -0.37 35.02
CA ARG A 250 -11.90 -1.02 35.78
C ARG A 250 -13.14 -0.15 36.08
N THR A 251 -14.36 -0.64 36.33
CA THR A 251 -14.97 -2.01 36.48
C THR A 251 -16.51 -1.78 36.48
N ARG A 252 -17.39 -2.61 35.89
CA ARG A 252 -17.95 -3.88 36.43
C ARG A 252 -18.90 -4.56 35.41
N GLY A 253 -19.19 -5.85 35.62
CA GLY A 253 -20.06 -6.72 34.84
C GLY A 253 -19.35 -8.07 34.62
N TYR A 254 -20.01 -9.20 34.86
CA TYR A 254 -19.39 -10.54 34.77
C TYR A 254 -20.23 -11.43 33.87
N LEU A 255 -19.56 -12.14 32.97
CA LEU A 255 -20.12 -13.26 32.21
C LEU A 255 -19.48 -14.54 32.73
N ALA A 256 -20.30 -15.51 33.10
CA ALA A 256 -19.82 -16.80 33.58
C ALA A 256 -19.48 -17.74 32.39
N PRO A 257 -18.46 -18.62 32.53
CA PRO A 257 -17.93 -19.41 31.40
C PRO A 257 -18.98 -20.21 30.62
N GLU A 258 -20.01 -20.73 31.29
CA GLU A 258 -21.10 -21.50 30.70
C GLU A 258 -21.88 -20.76 29.60
N TRP A 259 -21.96 -19.42 29.69
CA TRP A 259 -22.61 -18.59 28.68
C TRP A 259 -21.74 -18.35 27.45
N ILE A 260 -20.41 -18.46 27.57
CA ILE A 260 -19.49 -18.34 26.44
C ILE A 260 -19.71 -19.51 25.47
N PHE A 261 -19.86 -20.73 25.99
CA PHE A 261 -20.06 -21.92 25.18
C PHE A 261 -21.39 -21.89 24.40
N CYS A 262 -22.41 -21.21 24.92
CA CYS A 262 -23.71 -21.04 24.27
C CYS A 262 -23.66 -20.12 23.02
N LEU A 263 -22.59 -19.34 22.85
CA LEU A 263 -22.40 -18.40 21.73
C LEU A 263 -21.41 -18.92 20.67
N LEU A 264 -20.93 -20.17 20.82
CA LEU A 264 -20.07 -20.81 19.84
C LEU A 264 -20.86 -21.29 18.62
N ASP A 265 -20.17 -21.35 17.47
CA ASP A 265 -20.74 -21.95 16.27
C ASP A 265 -21.05 -23.43 16.51
N SER A 266 -22.33 -23.80 16.45
CA SER A 266 -22.82 -25.16 16.70
C SER A 266 -22.17 -26.20 15.79
N LYS A 267 -21.68 -25.80 14.60
CA LYS A 267 -20.91 -26.67 13.69
C LYS A 267 -19.60 -27.18 14.31
N LEU A 268 -19.11 -26.58 15.40
CA LEU A 268 -17.88 -27.02 16.04
C LEU A 268 -18.04 -28.36 16.77
N GLU A 269 -19.25 -28.78 17.16
CA GLU A 269 -19.53 -30.10 17.76
C GLU A 269 -18.61 -30.47 18.95
N GLY A 270 -18.18 -29.47 19.75
CA GLY A 270 -17.24 -29.66 20.87
C GLY A 270 -15.75 -29.77 20.46
N ASN A 271 -15.42 -29.73 19.17
CA ASN A 271 -14.04 -29.78 18.67
C ASN A 271 -13.35 -28.39 18.72
N PHE A 272 -13.10 -27.94 19.94
CA PHE A 272 -12.35 -26.71 20.25
C PHE A 272 -11.53 -26.88 21.54
N ASP A 273 -10.60 -25.94 21.74
CA ASP A 273 -9.79 -25.82 22.94
C ASP A 273 -10.42 -24.73 23.82
N GLU A 274 -10.80 -25.08 25.06
CA GLU A 274 -11.57 -24.21 25.96
C GLU A 274 -10.79 -22.95 26.37
N ASP A 275 -9.48 -23.05 26.56
CA ASP A 275 -8.63 -21.92 26.91
C ASP A 275 -8.48 -20.96 25.72
N GLN A 276 -8.32 -21.50 24.50
CA GLN A 276 -8.31 -20.73 23.26
C GLN A 276 -9.64 -19.99 23.07
N VAL A 277 -10.77 -20.69 23.22
CA VAL A 277 -12.11 -20.10 23.16
C VAL A 277 -12.26 -18.99 24.19
N THR A 278 -11.92 -19.25 25.45
CA THR A 278 -12.06 -18.28 26.54
C THR A 278 -11.25 -17.01 26.28
N ARG A 279 -9.98 -17.14 25.84
CA ARG A 279 -9.16 -15.98 25.47
C ARG A 279 -9.72 -15.23 24.26
N ALA A 280 -10.20 -15.93 23.23
CA ALA A 280 -10.79 -15.31 22.04
C ALA A 280 -12.09 -14.55 22.34
N CYS A 281 -13.00 -15.14 23.11
CA CYS A 281 -14.24 -14.49 23.50
C CYS A 281 -13.99 -13.29 24.40
N ASN A 282 -13.13 -13.43 25.43
CA ASN A 282 -12.82 -12.32 26.33
C ASN A 282 -12.22 -11.11 25.60
N ILE A 283 -11.25 -11.31 24.68
CA ILE A 283 -10.68 -10.20 23.93
C ILE A 283 -11.66 -9.62 22.90
N ALA A 284 -12.50 -10.44 22.26
CA ALA A 284 -13.52 -9.98 21.33
C ALA A 284 -14.55 -9.06 22.02
N TYR A 285 -15.02 -9.43 23.22
CA TYR A 285 -15.91 -8.60 24.02
C TYR A 285 -15.28 -7.25 24.40
N TRP A 286 -13.97 -7.20 24.70
CA TRP A 286 -13.26 -5.93 24.93
C TRP A 286 -13.17 -5.07 23.67
N CYS A 287 -12.99 -5.67 22.49
CA CYS A 287 -12.94 -4.95 21.21
C CYS A 287 -14.29 -4.32 20.82
N ILE A 288 -15.43 -4.93 21.17
CA ILE A 288 -16.78 -4.45 20.79
C ILE A 288 -17.43 -3.49 21.80
N GLN A 289 -16.73 -3.10 22.86
CA GLN A 289 -17.25 -2.12 23.84
C GLN A 289 -17.60 -0.78 23.17
N GLU A 290 -18.61 -0.09 23.68
CA GLU A 290 -19.06 1.21 23.12
C GLU A 290 -18.01 2.32 23.32
N GLY A 291 -17.37 2.36 24.50
CA GLY A 291 -16.39 3.39 24.85
C GLY A 291 -15.04 3.21 24.16
N GLU A 292 -14.62 4.19 23.35
CA GLU A 292 -13.31 4.19 22.66
C GLU A 292 -12.11 4.01 23.61
N MET A 293 -12.16 4.63 24.80
CA MET A 293 -11.12 4.55 25.83
C MET A 293 -10.96 3.13 26.44
N ASN A 294 -11.94 2.26 26.27
CA ASN A 294 -11.94 0.91 26.86
C ASN A 294 -11.45 -0.17 25.89
N LYS A 295 -11.21 0.18 24.62
CA LYS A 295 -10.79 -0.79 23.59
C LYS A 295 -9.31 -1.11 23.72
N PRO A 296 -8.91 -2.39 23.65
CA PRO A 296 -7.51 -2.78 23.69
C PRO A 296 -6.80 -2.37 22.39
N SER A 297 -5.47 -2.19 22.45
CA SER A 297 -4.67 -2.12 21.23
C SER A 297 -4.64 -3.48 20.54
N MET A 298 -4.41 -3.50 19.23
CA MET A 298 -4.38 -4.76 18.49
C MET A 298 -3.18 -5.63 18.89
N ARG A 299 -2.04 -5.02 19.25
CA ARG A 299 -0.90 -5.72 19.84
C ARG A 299 -1.23 -6.35 21.19
N TYR A 300 -2.00 -5.68 22.06
CA TYR A 300 -2.47 -6.29 23.30
C TYR A 300 -3.41 -7.47 23.01
N ALA A 301 -4.31 -7.33 22.02
CA ALA A 301 -5.19 -8.42 21.61
C ALA A 301 -4.41 -9.64 21.07
N VAL A 302 -3.32 -9.42 20.33
CA VAL A 302 -2.40 -10.49 19.91
C VAL A 302 -1.76 -11.18 21.13
N GLN A 303 -1.24 -10.44 22.11
CA GLN A 303 -0.62 -11.02 23.31
C GLN A 303 -1.60 -11.90 24.13
N VAL A 304 -2.88 -11.52 24.18
CA VAL A 304 -3.93 -12.32 24.81
C VAL A 304 -4.24 -13.58 24.00
N LEU A 305 -4.34 -13.48 22.67
CA LEU A 305 -4.53 -14.65 21.78
C LEU A 305 -3.30 -15.58 21.72
N GLU A 306 -2.11 -15.08 22.04
CA GLU A 306 -0.90 -15.89 22.19
C GLU A 306 -0.80 -16.58 23.57
N GLY A 307 -1.70 -16.24 24.52
CA GLY A 307 -1.64 -16.75 25.90
C GLY A 307 -0.51 -16.15 26.73
N VAL A 308 0.11 -15.07 26.28
CA VAL A 308 1.23 -14.38 26.97
C VAL A 308 0.72 -13.44 28.07
N VAL A 309 -0.52 -12.97 27.94
CA VAL A 309 -1.16 -12.05 28.89
C VAL A 309 -2.59 -12.51 29.17
N GLU A 310 -2.93 -12.66 30.46
CA GLU A 310 -4.33 -12.84 30.87
C GLU A 310 -5.09 -11.51 30.74
N VAL A 311 -6.28 -11.58 30.16
CA VAL A 311 -7.19 -10.43 30.06
C VAL A 311 -8.22 -10.52 31.17
N GLY A 312 -8.47 -9.39 31.85
CA GLY A 312 -9.55 -9.30 32.85
C GLY A 312 -10.92 -9.51 32.19
N ILE A 313 -11.90 -9.97 32.97
CA ILE A 313 -13.23 -10.28 32.43
C ILE A 313 -13.89 -9.00 31.87
N PRO A 314 -14.35 -9.01 30.62
CA PRO A 314 -15.00 -7.85 29.98
C PRO A 314 -16.38 -7.57 30.58
N PRO A 315 -16.80 -6.29 30.67
CA PRO A 315 -18.18 -5.97 30.99
C PRO A 315 -19.09 -6.42 29.85
N PHE A 316 -20.26 -6.91 30.20
CA PHE A 316 -21.20 -7.49 29.25
C PHE A 316 -21.75 -6.41 28.29
N PRO A 317 -21.60 -6.55 26.95
CA PRO A 317 -22.10 -5.57 25.99
C PRO A 317 -23.64 -5.53 25.99
N PHE A 318 -24.22 -4.35 26.20
CA PHE A 318 -25.68 -4.17 26.34
C PHE A 318 -26.49 -4.77 25.18
N TYR A 319 -25.98 -4.67 23.95
CA TYR A 319 -26.62 -5.25 22.75
C TYR A 319 -26.72 -6.78 22.73
N LEU A 320 -25.92 -7.49 23.53
CA LEU A 320 -25.99 -8.95 23.64
C LEU A 320 -27.01 -9.41 24.68
N GLN A 321 -27.55 -8.52 25.52
CA GLN A 321 -28.50 -8.87 26.58
C GLN A 321 -29.72 -9.54 25.99
N ASN A 322 -30.32 -8.90 24.99
CA ASN A 322 -31.46 -9.43 24.23
C ASN A 322 -31.19 -10.77 23.54
N LEU A 323 -29.93 -11.09 23.17
CA LEU A 323 -29.59 -12.39 22.57
C LEU A 323 -29.52 -13.49 23.64
N VAL A 324 -28.94 -13.18 24.80
CA VAL A 324 -28.80 -14.09 25.92
C VAL A 324 -30.15 -14.37 26.58
N ASP A 325 -30.97 -13.34 26.80
CA ASP A 325 -32.29 -13.46 27.42
C ASP A 325 -33.25 -14.32 26.56
N ASN A 326 -33.18 -14.18 25.22
CA ASN A 326 -33.95 -15.03 24.30
C ASN A 326 -33.47 -16.50 24.30
N LEU A 327 -32.16 -16.75 24.44
CA LEU A 327 -31.57 -18.11 24.56
C LEU A 327 -31.75 -18.75 25.96
N GLY A 328 -32.25 -17.98 26.93
CA GLY A 328 -32.74 -18.48 28.21
C GLY A 328 -34.15 -19.06 28.07
N HIS A 329 -35.07 -18.28 27.48
CA HIS A 329 -36.46 -18.71 27.27
C HIS A 329 -36.59 -20.01 26.46
N GLU A 330 -35.79 -20.20 25.40
CA GLU A 330 -35.81 -21.45 24.61
C GLU A 330 -35.37 -22.70 25.39
N ARG A 331 -34.71 -22.55 26.56
CA ARG A 331 -34.35 -23.66 27.44
C ARG A 331 -35.40 -23.94 28.51
N ASP A 332 -35.95 -22.90 29.14
CA ASP A 332 -37.02 -23.05 30.14
C ASP A 332 -38.28 -23.71 29.53
N ASP A 333 -38.61 -23.39 28.26
CA ASP A 333 -39.72 -24.01 27.53
C ASP A 333 -39.50 -25.51 27.22
N MET A 334 -38.24 -25.98 27.18
CA MET A 334 -37.91 -27.40 26.99
C MET A 334 -37.89 -28.18 28.30
N GLU A 335 -37.59 -27.57 29.45
CA GLU A 335 -37.71 -28.24 30.75
C GLU A 335 -39.16 -28.32 31.24
N TYR A 336 -40.01 -27.31 30.96
CA TYR A 336 -41.40 -27.30 31.43
C TYR A 336 -42.36 -28.25 30.66
N SER A 337 -41.88 -28.91 29.60
CA SER A 337 -42.67 -29.89 28.84
C SER A 337 -42.41 -31.35 29.23
N GLY A 338 -41.56 -31.61 30.23
CA GLY A 338 -41.14 -32.96 30.65
C GLY A 338 -41.93 -33.62 31.79
N GLU A 339 -42.60 -32.86 32.67
CA GLU A 339 -43.19 -33.40 33.91
C GLU A 339 -44.66 -32.99 34.14
N SER A 340 -45.61 -33.66 33.48
CA SER A 340 -46.95 -33.90 34.05
C SER A 340 -47.75 -34.94 33.26
N SER A 341 -47.67 -36.22 33.67
CA SER A 341 -48.81 -37.18 33.71
C SER A 341 -48.32 -38.64 33.82
N LEU A 342 -48.08 -39.14 35.04
CA LEU A 342 -48.00 -40.59 35.28
C LEU A 342 -48.14 -41.01 36.77
N VAL A 343 -49.18 -40.54 37.48
CA VAL A 343 -49.70 -41.21 38.69
C VAL A 343 -51.22 -41.03 38.81
N THR A 344 -52.00 -42.02 38.36
CA THR A 344 -53.27 -42.50 38.97
C THR A 344 -53.80 -43.69 38.17
N GLU A 345 -53.46 -44.91 38.58
CA GLU A 345 -54.36 -45.95 39.11
C GLU A 345 -53.57 -47.20 39.51
#